data_AF-A0A1R0LNJ7-F1
#
_entry.id   AF-A0A1R0LNJ7-F1
#
_cell.length_a   1.000
_cell.length_b   1.000
_cell.length_c   1.000
_cell.angle_alpha   90.00
_cell.angle_beta   90.00
_cell.angle_gamma   90.00
#
_symmetry.space_group_name_H-M   'P 1'
#
loop_
_entity.id
_entity.type
_entity.pdbx_description
1 polymer ?
#
loop_
_entity_poly.entity_id
_entity_poly.type
_entity_poly.pdbx_seq_one_letter_code
_entity_poly.pdbx_strand_id
1 'polypeptide(L)' 'SIISIQLVSRARAAGVVISPRDVFRHKTVAALAELATAVEAEADPWLGDAPEEELVQVDQDELNEFETQWGTSK' A
#
# COMPACT_ATOMS: atom_id res chain seq x y z
N SER A 1 13.02 1.77 0.10
CA SER A 1 13.57 0.41 0.27
C SER A 1 12.50 -0.59 -0.09
N ILE A 2 12.74 -1.45 -1.10
CA ILE A 2 11.76 -2.45 -1.56
C ILE A 2 11.49 -3.53 -0.50
N ILE A 3 12.51 -3.90 0.27
CA ILE A 3 12.42 -4.92 1.32
C ILE A 3 11.45 -4.50 2.43
N SER A 4 11.40 -3.21 2.79
CA SER A 4 10.45 -2.71 3.80
C SER A 4 9.00 -2.87 3.34
N ILE A 5 8.72 -2.64 2.04
CA ILE A 5 7.38 -2.82 1.47
C ILE A 5 7.01 -4.32 1.48
N GLN A 6 7.93 -5.18 1.03
CA GLN A 6 7.72 -6.63 1.00
C GLN A 6 7.51 -7.21 2.41
N LEU A 7 8.27 -6.74 3.40
CA LEU A 7 8.11 -7.15 4.80
C LEU A 7 6.74 -6.77 5.33
N VAL A 8 6.31 -5.52 5.13
CA VAL A 8 5.00 -5.02 5.59
C VAL A 8 3.87 -5.79 4.91
N SER A 9 3.97 -6.06 3.61
CA SER A 9 2.98 -6.86 2.88
C SER A 9 2.85 -8.27 3.46
N ARG A 10 3.98 -8.95 3.74
CA ARG A 10 3.97 -10.29 4.34
C ARG A 10 3.46 -10.28 5.78
N ALA A 11 3.84 -9.29 6.58
CA ALA A 11 3.35 -9.15 7.95
C ALA A 11 1.82 -9.00 7.97
N ARG A 12 1.28 -8.17 7.07
CA ARG A 12 -0.17 -7.99 6.94
C ARG A 12 -0.89 -9.27 6.53
N ALA A 13 -0.33 -10.03 5.58
CA ALA A 13 -0.85 -11.34 5.20
C ALA A 13 -0.83 -12.36 6.37
N ALA A 14 0.06 -12.18 7.34
CA ALA A 14 0.12 -12.96 8.58
C ALA A 14 -0.74 -12.38 9.72
N GLY A 15 -1.56 -11.36 9.46
CA GLY A 15 -2.41 -10.72 10.47
C GLY A 15 -1.66 -9.78 11.42
N VAL A 16 -0.50 -9.28 11.02
CA VAL A 16 0.33 -8.37 11.81
C VAL A 16 0.49 -7.02 11.11
N VAL A 17 0.16 -5.93 11.80
CA VAL A 17 0.33 -4.56 11.29
C VAL A 17 1.61 -3.92 11.81
N ILE A 18 2.45 -3.54 10.87
CA ILE A 18 3.66 -2.71 11.03
C ILE A 18 3.80 -1.79 9.81
N SER A 19 4.34 -0.58 9.95
CA SER A 19 4.54 0.34 8.83
C SER A 19 5.97 0.29 8.28
N PRO A 20 6.21 0.71 7.02
CA PRO A 20 7.57 0.83 6.49
C PRO A 20 8.46 1.74 7.35
N ARG A 21 7.87 2.79 7.95
CA ARG A 21 8.57 3.71 8.86
C ARG A 21 9.07 2.99 10.10
N ASP A 22 8.29 2.05 10.64
CA ASP A 22 8.68 1.26 11.81
C ASP A 22 9.88 0.37 11.48
N VAL A 23 9.91 -0.24 10.30
CA VAL A 23 11.06 -1.05 9.83
C VAL A 23 12.36 -0.23 9.78
N PHE A 24 12.29 1.03 9.35
CA PHE A 24 13.47 1.89 9.32
C PHE A 24 13.91 2.37 10.71
N ARG A 25 12.93 2.64 11.59
CA ARG A 25 13.18 3.18 12.93
C ARG A 25 13.60 2.08 13.92
N HIS A 26 13.04 0.89 13.78
CA HIS A 26 13.22 -0.27 14.64
C HIS A 26 13.85 -1.40 13.83
N LYS A 27 15.18 -1.35 13.69
CA LYS A 27 15.96 -2.23 12.80
C LYS A 27 16.18 -3.64 13.35
N THR A 28 15.40 -4.08 14.33
CA THR A 28 15.49 -5.40 14.93
C THR A 28 14.12 -6.05 15.00
N VAL A 29 14.08 -7.37 14.88
CA VAL A 29 12.84 -8.15 14.97
C VAL A 29 12.18 -7.96 16.34
N ALA A 30 12.96 -7.92 17.42
CA ALA A 30 12.45 -7.71 18.77
C ALA A 30 11.73 -6.35 18.91
N ALA A 31 12.34 -5.26 18.44
CA ALA A 31 11.73 -3.94 18.52
C ALA A 31 10.49 -3.80 17.62
N LEU A 32 10.46 -4.51 16.48
CA LEU A 32 9.27 -4.58 15.64
C LEU A 32 8.16 -5.41 16.29
N ALA A 33 8.51 -6.48 17.00
CA ALA A 33 7.55 -7.32 17.72
C ALA A 33 6.85 -6.57 18.85
N GLU A 34 7.54 -5.64 19.51
CA GLU A 34 6.92 -4.75 20.52
C GLU A 34 5.88 -3.79 19.94
N LEU A 35 6.00 -3.45 18.66
CA LEU A 35 5.08 -2.53 17.95
C LEU A 35 3.99 -3.26 17.16
N ALA A 36 4.25 -4.52 16.81
CA ALA A 36 3.36 -5.36 16.04
C ALA A 36 2.00 -5.50 16.74
N THR A 37 0.96 -4.98 16.10
CA THR A 37 -0.41 -5.15 16.56
C THR A 37 -1.07 -6.27 15.73
N ALA A 38 -1.76 -7.20 16.39
CA ALA A 38 -2.55 -8.21 15.70
C ALA A 38 -3.79 -7.54 15.08
N VAL A 39 -4.08 -7.91 13.83
CA VAL A 39 -5.27 -7.45 13.12
C VAL A 39 -6.38 -8.46 13.43
N GLU A 40 -7.45 -8.04 14.11
CA GLU A 40 -8.76 -8.64 13.83
C GLU A 40 -9.01 -8.33 12.36
N ALA A 41 -9.23 -9.33 11.51
CA ALA A 41 -9.25 -9.21 10.05
C ALA A 41 -10.25 -8.14 9.55
N GLU A 42 -9.86 -6.87 9.64
CA GLU A 42 -10.50 -5.74 9.02
C GLU A 42 -10.05 -5.80 7.57
N ALA A 43 -10.97 -6.20 6.70
CA ALA A 43 -10.78 -6.30 5.26
C ALA A 43 -10.05 -5.04 4.77
N ASP A 44 -8.86 -5.24 4.20
CA ASP A 44 -8.16 -4.16 3.52
C ASP A 44 -9.10 -3.61 2.43
N PRO A 45 -9.50 -2.33 2.42
CA PRO A 45 -10.45 -1.82 1.43
C PRO A 45 -9.97 -1.99 -0.01
N TRP A 46 -8.66 -2.19 -0.19
CA TRP A 46 -8.00 -2.43 -1.47
C TRP A 46 -7.71 -3.92 -1.77
N LEU A 47 -7.95 -4.83 -0.82
CA LEU A 47 -7.68 -6.27 -0.93
C LEU A 47 -8.86 -7.17 -0.51
N GLY A 48 -9.90 -6.59 0.08
CA GLY A 48 -11.20 -7.21 0.28
C GLY A 48 -12.00 -7.18 -1.02
N ASP A 49 -13.22 -7.73 -0.95
CA ASP A 49 -14.28 -7.52 -1.94
C ASP A 49 -14.50 -6.02 -2.14
N ALA A 50 -13.62 -5.39 -2.91
CA ALA A 50 -13.83 -4.03 -3.38
C ALA A 50 -15.15 -4.10 -4.15
N PRO A 51 -16.07 -3.13 -3.94
CA PRO A 51 -17.20 -3.03 -4.85
C PRO A 51 -16.64 -3.08 -6.26
N GLU A 52 -17.22 -3.90 -7.14
CA GLU A 52 -16.90 -3.97 -8.56
C GLU A 52 -17.26 -2.62 -9.21
N GLU A 53 -16.70 -1.52 -8.72
CA GLU A 53 -16.68 -0.25 -9.42
C GLU A 53 -15.85 -0.52 -10.67
N GLU A 54 -16.62 -0.84 -11.71
CA GLU A 54 -16.22 -1.03 -13.08
C GLU A 54 -15.09 -0.07 -13.38
N LEU A 55 -13.89 -0.62 -13.56
CA LEU A 55 -12.70 0.15 -13.88
C LEU A 55 -13.06 1.11 -14.99
N VAL A 56 -13.05 2.41 -14.69
CA VAL A 56 -13.31 3.44 -15.69
C VAL A 56 -12.23 3.27 -16.74
N GLN A 57 -12.63 2.83 -17.93
CA GLN A 57 -11.73 2.73 -19.07
C GLN A 57 -11.46 4.15 -19.55
N VAL A 58 -10.32 4.69 -19.13
CA VAL A 58 -9.79 5.94 -19.67
C VAL A 58 -9.37 5.66 -21.10
N ASP A 59 -9.99 6.35 -22.07
CA ASP A 59 -9.60 6.23 -23.46
C ASP A 59 -8.29 6.98 -23.76
N GLN A 60 -7.71 6.77 -24.94
CA GLN A 60 -6.42 7.35 -25.30
C GLN A 60 -6.48 8.87 -25.42
N ASP A 61 -7.63 9.43 -25.77
CA ASP A 61 -7.81 10.88 -25.90
C ASP A 61 -7.86 11.53 -24.50
N GLU A 62 -8.53 10.88 -23.56
CA GLU A 62 -8.56 11.27 -22.14
C GLU A 62 -7.16 11.17 -21.51
N LEU A 63 -6.38 10.11 -21.80
CA LEU A 63 -4.99 10.00 -21.35
C LEU A 63 -4.09 11.14 -21.89
N ASN A 64 -4.26 11.50 -23.16
CA ASN A 64 -3.49 12.60 -23.79
C ASN A 64 -3.82 13.97 -23.16
N GLU A 65 -5.09 14.18 -22.75
CA GLU A 65 -5.51 15.37 -22.02
C GLU A 65 -4.83 15.45 -20.65
N PHE A 66 -4.76 14.33 -19.92
CA PHE A 66 -4.06 14.23 -18.64
C PHE A 66 -2.55 14.53 -18.77
N GLU A 67 -1.89 13.97 -19.78
CA GLU A 67 -0.47 14.25 -20.05
C GLU A 67 -0.22 15.72 -20.38
N THR A 68 -1.15 16.38 -21.07
CA THR A 68 -1.03 17.81 -21.38
C THR A 68 -1.22 18.67 -20.12
N GLN A 69 -2.16 18.28 -19.26
CA GLN A 69 -2.50 18.99 -18.03
C GLN A 69 -1.41 18.88 -16.94
N TRP A 70 -0.72 17.73 -16.85
CA TRP A 70 0.33 17.48 -15.84
C TRP A 70 1.76 17.49 -16.41
N GLY A 71 1.94 17.43 -17.72
CA GLY A 71 3.25 17.47 -18.40
C GLY A 71 3.86 18.87 -18.55
N THR A 72 3.16 19.93 -18.12
CA THR A 72 3.66 21.32 -18.16
C THR A 72 4.21 21.87 -16.85
N SER A 73 4.44 21.02 -15.83
CA SER A 73 5.24 21.44 -14.67
C SER A 73 6.69 21.00 -14.85
N LYS A 74 7.49 21.86 -15.49
CA LYS A 74 8.95 21.82 -15.45
C LYS A 74 9.45 22.87 -14.45
#